data_AF-A0A8T4EFP6-F1
#
_entry.id   AF-A0A8T4EFP6-F1
#
_cell.length_a   1.000
_cell.length_b   1.000
_cell.length_c   1.000
_cell.angle_alpha   90.00
_cell.angle_beta   90.00
_cell.angle_gamma   90.00
#
_symmetry.space_group_name_H-M   'P 1'
#
loop_
_entity.id
_entity.type
_entity.pdbx_description
1 polymer ?
#
loop_
_entity_poly.entity_id
_entity_poly.type
_entity_poly.pdbx_seq_one_letter_code
_entity_poly.pdbx_strand_id
1 'polypeptide(L)' 'MTRQDLISTTYLPPRTVNYGLSRLKALGLIREAEHHEDARERVYELVQAPM' A
#
# COMPACT_ATOMS: atom_id res chain seq x y z
N MET A 1 -3.20 -0.43 5.70
CA MET A 1 -3.83 -1.54 4.94
C MET A 1 -2.75 -2.42 4.36
N THR A 2 -2.96 -3.73 4.32
CA THR A 2 -2.02 -4.66 3.68
C THR A 2 -2.20 -4.63 2.16
N ARG A 3 -1.23 -5.18 1.42
CA ARG A 3 -1.38 -5.41 -0.04
C ARG A 3 -2.61 -6.27 -0.34
N GLN A 4 -2.86 -7.29 0.48
CA GLN A 4 -3.96 -8.23 0.27
C GLN A 4 -5.31 -7.55 0.45
N ASP A 5 -5.42 -6.64 1.42
CA ASP A 5 -6.63 -5.82 1.62
C ASP A 5 -6.89 -4.93 0.40
N LEU A 6 -5.84 -4.31 -0.16
CA LEU A 6 -5.99 -3.47 -1.34
C LEU A 6 -6.44 -4.26 -2.56
N ILE A 7 -5.95 -5.48 -2.75
CA ILE A 7 -6.39 -6.37 -3.83
C ILE A 7 -7.86 -6.77 -3.65
N SER A 8 -8.25 -7.15 -2.43
CA SER A 8 -9.62 -7.64 -2.15
C SER A 8 -10.66 -6.52 -2.21
N THR A 9 -10.30 -5.29 -1.86
CA THR A 9 -11.23 -4.14 -1.79
C THR A 9 -11.34 -3.36 -3.09
N THR A 10 -10.28 -3.31 -3.90
CA THR A 10 -10.29 -2.58 -5.18
C THR A 10 -10.67 -3.46 -6.37
N TYR A 11 -10.67 -4.79 -6.19
CA TYR A 11 -10.86 -5.78 -7.26
C TYR A 11 -9.87 -5.65 -8.42
N LEU A 12 -8.76 -4.92 -8.21
CA LEU A 12 -7.72 -4.75 -9.21
C LEU A 12 -6.77 -5.97 -9.21
N PRO A 13 -6.21 -6.33 -10.37
CA PRO A 13 -5.19 -7.36 -10.42
C PRO A 13 -4.00 -7.03 -9.51
N PRO A 14 -3.33 -8.04 -8.89
CA PRO A 14 -2.19 -7.81 -8.01
C PRO A 14 -1.07 -6.97 -8.65
N ARG A 15 -0.82 -7.13 -9.95
CA ARG A 15 0.17 -6.31 -10.67
C ARG A 15 -0.22 -4.83 -10.72
N THR A 16 -1.50 -4.54 -10.90
CA THR A 16 -2.01 -3.16 -10.92
C THR A 16 -1.90 -2.52 -9.54
N VAL A 17 -2.23 -3.26 -8.49
CA VAL A 17 -2.06 -2.79 -7.10
C VAL A 17 -0.59 -2.50 -6.81
N ASN A 18 0.32 -3.41 -7.17
CA ASN A 18 1.76 -3.19 -7.00
C ASN A 18 2.27 -1.96 -7.76
N TYR A 19 1.81 -1.77 -9.00
CA TYR A 19 2.16 -0.59 -9.80
C TYR A 19 1.66 0.69 -9.12
N GLY A 20 0.41 0.72 -8.66
CA GLY A 20 -0.18 1.84 -7.93
C GLY A 20 0.61 2.18 -6.66
N LEU A 21 0.89 1.17 -5.83
CA LEU A 21 1.69 1.34 -4.61
C LEU A 21 3.10 1.90 -4.90
N SER A 22 3.77 1.38 -5.93
CA SER A 22 5.08 1.89 -6.34
C SER A 22 5.02 3.36 -6.75
N ARG A 23 4.00 3.76 -7.52
CA ARG A 23 3.80 5.15 -7.95
C ARG A 23 3.45 6.07 -6.78
N LEU A 24 2.53 5.66 -5.91
CA LEU A 24 2.14 6.43 -4.73
C LEU A 24 3.31 6.62 -3.76
N LYS A 25 4.15 5.60 -3.58
CA LYS A 25 5.37 5.69 -2.76
C LYS A 25 6.40 6.63 -3.39
N ALA A 26 6.59 6.55 -4.71
CA ALA A 26 7.49 7.46 -5.43
C ALA A 26 7.04 8.92 -5.37
N LEU A 27 5.74 9.16 -5.25
CA LEU A 27 5.16 10.50 -5.04
C LEU A 27 5.16 10.95 -3.58
N GLY A 28 5.61 10.12 -2.63
CA GLY A 28 5.61 10.43 -1.20
C GLY A 28 4.23 10.44 -0.56
N LEU A 29 3.20 9.93 -1.24
CA LEU A 29 1.81 9.95 -0.76
C LEU A 29 1.52 8.84 0.26
N ILE A 30 2.29 7.75 0.20
CA ILE A 30 2.17 6.62 1.13
C ILE A 30 3.53 6.25 1.71
N ARG A 31 3.52 5.70 2.93
CA ARG A 31 4.66 5.04 3.56
C ARG A 31 4.38 3.56 3.74
N GLU A 32 5.45 2.78 3.69
CA GLU A 32 5.43 1.35 3.96
C GLU A 32 6.03 1.15 5.35
N ALA A 33 5.26 0.53 6.25
CA ALA A 33 5.67 0.17 7.58
C ALA A 33 5.67 -1.35 7.73
N GLU A 34 6.54 -1.86 8.60
CA GLU A 34 6.51 -3.27 9.01
C GLU A 34 5.36 -3.46 10.00
N HIS A 35 4.60 -4.54 9.84
CA HIS A 35 3.54 -4.85 10.79
C HIS A 35 4.15 -5.22 12.15
N HIS A 36 3.64 -4.62 13.22
CA HIS A 36 4.24 -4.76 14.56
C HIS A 36 4.21 -6.20 15.07
N GLU A 37 3.22 -7.00 14.63
CA GLU A 37 3.02 -8.39 15.06
C GLU A 37 3.68 -9.43 14.13
N ASP A 38 3.92 -9.08 12.85
CA ASP A 38 4.59 -9.96 11.88
C ASP A 38 5.42 -9.14 10.89
N ALA A 39 6.74 -9.13 11.08
CA ALA A 39 7.67 -8.39 10.22
C ALA A 39 7.67 -8.86 8.75
N ARG A 40 7.01 -9.97 8.42
CA ARG A 40 6.83 -10.43 7.03
C ARG A 40 5.69 -9.70 6.33
N GLU A 41 4.79 -9.10 7.08
CA GLU A 41 3.64 -8.39 6.55
C GLU A 41 3.92 -6.90 6.45
N ARG A 42 3.54 -6.34 5.30
CA ARG A 42 3.76 -4.93 4.98
C ARG A 42 2.46 -4.18 5.01
N VAL A 43 2.42 -3.10 5.78
CA VAL A 43 1.29 -2.20 5.87
C VAL A 43 1.61 -0.88 5.17
N TYR A 44 0.64 -0.43 4.37
CA TYR A 44 0.68 0.86 3.68
C TYR A 44 -0.19 1.87 4.43
N GLU A 45 0.38 3.04 4.67
CA GLU A 45 -0.25 4.16 5.35
C GLU A 45 -0.18 5.42 4.49
N LEU A 46 -1.23 6.24 4.53
CA LEU A 46 -1.25 7.54 3.88
C LEU A 46 -0.37 8.52 4.67
N VAL A 47 0.55 9.18 3.98
CA VAL A 47 1.41 10.23 4.54
C VAL A 47 0.76 11.59 4.35
N GLN A 48 0.16 11.80 3.18
CA GLN A 48 -0.48 13.05 2.82
C GLN A 48 -1.70 12.76 1.95
N ALA A 49 -2.85 13.34 2.29
CA ALA A 49 -3.99 13.39 1.38
C ALA A 49 -3.75 14.55 0.41
N PRO A 50 -3.85 14.34 -0.92
CA PRO A 50 -3.92 15.46 -1.85
C PRO A 50 -5.14 16.31 -1.49
N MET A 51 -4.91 17.60 -1.18
CA MET A 51 -5.96 18.62 -1.04
C MET A 51 -6.61 18.92 -2.39
#